data_AF-A0A419GU85-F1
#
_entry.id   AF-A0A419GU85-F1
#
_cell.length_a   1.000
_cell.length_b   1.000
_cell.length_c   1.000
_cell.angle_alpha   90.00
_cell.angle_beta   90.00
_cell.angle_gamma   90.00
#
_symmetry.space_group_name_H-M   'P 1'
#
loop_
_entity.id
_entity.type
_entity.pdbx_description
1 polymer ?
#
loop_
_entity_poly.entity_id
_entity_poly.type
_entity_poly.pdbx_seq_one_letter_code
_entity_poly.pdbx_strand_id
1 'polypeptide(L)'
;MAKLNCWEFKKCGREPGGVKVKEMGVCPAPTDPLSNGKNSGKNAGRICWAVAGTFCVGKVQGHFAQKSVSCMSCDFFKKVKEEEGAKFNLLNAGQKYGPSVK
;
A
#
# COMPACT_ATOMS: atom_id res chain seq x y z
N MET A 1 -17.62 10.81 -4.41
CA MET A 1 -17.14 10.40 -3.07
C MET A 1 -15.64 10.22 -3.11
N ALA A 2 -14.92 10.62 -2.06
CA ALA A 2 -13.48 10.41 -1.97
C ALA A 2 -13.16 8.92 -1.73
N LYS A 3 -12.17 8.37 -2.44
CA LYS A 3 -11.74 6.97 -2.26
C LYS A 3 -10.81 6.87 -1.06
N LEU A 4 -10.99 5.82 -0.25
CA LEU A 4 -10.21 5.63 0.98
C LEU A 4 -8.79 5.14 0.67
N ASN A 5 -7.84 5.59 1.48
CA ASN A 5 -6.47 5.10 1.54
C ASN A 5 -6.36 3.91 2.51
N CYS A 6 -5.25 3.17 2.43
CA CYS A 6 -5.07 1.94 3.20
C CYS A 6 -5.15 2.15 4.71
N TRP A 7 -4.65 3.28 5.23
CA TRP A 7 -4.71 3.59 6.67
C TRP A 7 -6.12 3.96 7.13
N GLU A 8 -6.95 4.58 6.28
CA GLU A 8 -8.35 4.88 6.56
C GLU A 8 -9.20 3.60 6.55
N PHE A 9 -8.92 2.69 5.61
CA PHE A 9 -9.64 1.42 5.49
C PHE A 9 -9.23 0.40 6.55
N LYS A 10 -7.92 0.19 6.75
CA LYS A 10 -7.39 -0.80 7.70
C LYS A 10 -7.31 -0.29 9.13
N LYS A 11 -7.35 1.04 9.34
CA LYS A 11 -7.22 1.69 10.66
C LYS A 11 -6.03 1.14 11.47
N CYS A 12 -4.89 1.00 10.80
CA CYS A 12 -3.72 0.36 11.40
C CYS A 12 -2.99 1.25 12.42
N GLY A 13 -3.27 2.56 12.45
CA GLY A 13 -2.72 3.51 13.42
C GLY A 13 -1.25 3.87 13.19
N ARG A 14 -0.72 3.63 11.99
CA ARG A 14 0.68 3.93 11.61
C ARG A 14 0.79 5.12 10.64
N GLU A 15 -0.29 5.82 10.38
CA GLU A 15 -0.28 7.12 9.71
C GLU A 15 0.55 8.15 10.50
N PRO A 16 1.03 9.25 9.90
CA PRO A 16 1.72 10.30 10.63
C PRO A 16 0.85 10.79 11.81
N GLY A 17 1.40 10.73 13.03
CA GLY A 17 0.67 11.04 14.27
C GLY A 17 -0.23 9.92 14.80
N GLY A 18 -0.27 8.75 14.15
CA GLY A 18 -1.07 7.61 14.55
C GLY A 18 -0.60 6.96 15.87
N VAL A 19 -1.53 6.30 16.56
CA VAL A 19 -1.32 5.74 17.91
C VAL A 19 -0.22 4.66 17.97
N LYS A 20 0.05 3.96 16.87
CA LYS A 20 1.07 2.90 16.80
C LYS A 20 2.42 3.41 16.29
N VAL A 21 2.56 4.70 15.99
CA VAL A 21 3.82 5.26 15.50
C VAL A 21 4.95 5.12 16.52
N LYS A 22 4.68 5.31 17.82
CA LYS A 22 5.69 5.19 18.88
C LYS A 22 6.27 3.78 19.01
N GLU A 23 5.46 2.76 18.75
CA GLU A 23 5.83 1.35 18.92
C GLU A 23 6.34 0.73 17.61
N MET A 24 5.70 1.03 16.48
CA MET A 24 5.92 0.34 15.20
C MET A 24 6.51 1.26 14.11
N GLY A 25 6.78 2.53 14.43
CA GLY A 25 7.21 3.54 13.47
C GLY A 25 6.11 3.97 12.49
N VAL A 26 6.37 5.05 11.76
CA VAL A 26 5.47 5.57 10.72
C VAL A 26 5.42 4.62 9.52
N CYS A 27 4.22 4.39 8.99
CA CYS A 27 4.02 3.64 7.76
C CYS A 27 4.57 4.46 6.57
N PRO A 28 5.33 3.84 5.64
CA PRO A 28 5.86 4.58 4.49
C PRO A 28 4.78 4.93 3.44
N ALA A 29 3.63 4.24 3.43
CA ALA A 29 2.57 4.52 2.46
C ALA A 29 2.03 5.97 2.51
N PRO A 30 1.68 6.53 3.69
CA PRO A 30 1.25 7.92 3.82
C PRO A 30 2.39 8.94 3.67
N THR A 31 3.66 8.54 3.53
CA THR A 31 4.80 9.47 3.46
C THR A 31 5.49 9.49 2.09
N ASP A 32 5.00 8.73 1.11
CA ASP A 32 5.59 8.67 -0.24
C ASP A 32 4.89 9.64 -1.21
N PRO A 33 5.42 10.87 -1.41
CA PRO A 33 4.81 11.86 -2.31
C PRO A 33 4.93 11.48 -3.78
N LEU A 34 5.88 10.62 -4.17
CA LEU A 34 6.09 10.22 -5.57
C LEU A 34 4.94 9.36 -6.10
N SER A 35 4.24 8.69 -5.18
CA SER A 35 3.08 7.87 -5.44
C SER A 35 1.77 8.65 -5.49
N ASN A 36 1.78 9.95 -5.16
CA ASN A 36 0.55 10.72 -4.99
C ASN A 36 -0.32 10.74 -6.27
N GLY A 37 -1.62 10.54 -6.11
CA GLY A 37 -2.59 10.44 -7.20
C GLY A 37 -2.71 9.04 -7.82
N LYS A 38 -1.83 8.09 -7.49
CA LYS A 38 -1.94 6.71 -7.98
C LYS A 38 -3.21 6.04 -7.47
N ASN A 39 -3.96 5.45 -8.40
CA ASN A 39 -5.30 4.92 -8.15
C ASN A 39 -6.18 5.97 -7.43
N SER A 40 -6.14 7.25 -7.81
CA SER A 40 -6.90 8.31 -7.13
C SER A 40 -6.68 8.38 -5.60
N GLY A 41 -5.51 7.93 -5.12
CA GLY A 41 -5.13 7.94 -3.71
C GLY A 41 -4.23 9.10 -3.33
N LYS A 42 -4.08 9.33 -2.02
CA LYS A 42 -3.08 10.25 -1.47
C LYS A 42 -1.77 9.50 -1.23
N ASN A 43 -0.65 10.05 -1.65
CA ASN A 43 0.66 9.38 -1.57
C ASN A 43 0.55 7.94 -2.08
N ALA A 44 1.13 6.96 -1.40
CA ALA A 44 0.97 5.54 -1.76
C ALA A 44 -0.23 4.85 -1.10
N GLY A 45 -1.22 5.61 -0.63
CA GLY A 45 -2.36 5.09 0.13
C GLY A 45 -3.21 4.07 -0.62
N ARG A 46 -3.31 4.17 -1.95
CA ARG A 46 -4.04 3.23 -2.81
C ARG A 46 -3.13 2.36 -3.69
N ILE A 47 -1.85 2.30 -3.33
CA ILE A 47 -0.86 1.35 -3.88
C ILE A 47 0.05 0.80 -2.78
N CYS A 48 -0.46 0.64 -1.55
CA CYS A 48 0.38 0.30 -0.39
C CYS A 48 1.07 -1.06 -0.48
N TRP A 49 0.56 -1.97 -1.33
CA TRP A 49 1.21 -3.23 -1.70
C TRP A 49 2.50 -3.04 -2.48
N ALA A 50 2.63 -1.91 -3.17
CA ALA A 50 3.78 -1.58 -3.99
C ALA A 50 4.92 -0.92 -3.19
N VAL A 51 4.69 -0.60 -1.91
CA VAL A 51 5.64 0.10 -1.03
C VAL A 51 6.27 -0.87 -0.03
N ALA A 52 7.61 -0.90 0.05
CA ALA A 52 8.34 -1.68 1.05
C ALA A 52 8.06 -1.15 2.48
N GLY A 53 8.15 -1.99 3.52
CA GLY A 53 7.93 -1.55 4.92
C GLY A 53 6.48 -1.23 5.32
N THR A 54 5.50 -1.31 4.41
CA THR A 54 4.07 -1.38 4.77
C THR A 54 3.75 -2.72 5.44
N PHE A 55 2.89 -2.71 6.46
CA PHE A 55 2.49 -3.90 7.20
C PHE A 55 1.14 -4.41 6.70
N CYS A 56 1.05 -5.70 6.45
CA CYS A 56 -0.22 -6.43 6.37
C CYS A 56 -0.28 -7.36 7.59
N VAL A 57 -1.39 -7.33 8.34
CA VAL A 57 -1.68 -8.28 9.43
C VAL A 57 -0.66 -8.26 10.58
N GLY A 58 -0.19 -7.07 11.00
CA GLY A 58 0.57 -6.93 12.25
C GLY A 58 2.02 -7.43 12.24
N LYS A 59 2.56 -7.91 11.11
CA LYS A 59 3.99 -8.26 10.97
C LYS A 59 4.69 -7.39 9.92
N VAL A 60 5.94 -7.00 10.20
CA VAL A 60 6.82 -6.39 9.21
C VAL A 60 7.00 -7.44 8.11
N GLN A 61 6.47 -7.22 6.92
CA GLN A 61 6.77 -8.10 5.78
C GLN A 61 7.90 -7.48 4.96
N GLY A 62 8.91 -8.31 4.65
CA GLY A 62 10.12 -7.94 3.92
C GLY A 62 9.89 -7.59 2.44
N HIS A 63 10.87 -7.91 1.58
CA HIS A 63 10.95 -7.46 0.19
C HIS A 63 9.66 -7.64 -0.65
N PHE A 64 9.48 -6.73 -1.61
CA PHE A 64 8.34 -6.56 -2.53
C PHE A 64 7.77 -7.86 -3.12
N ALA A 65 8.62 -8.85 -3.44
CA ALA A 65 8.18 -10.12 -4.03
C ALA A 65 7.27 -10.94 -3.10
N GLN A 66 7.57 -11.00 -1.79
CA GLN A 66 6.70 -11.69 -0.80
C GLN A 66 5.39 -10.93 -0.54
N LYS A 67 5.36 -9.61 -0.77
CA LYS A 67 4.13 -8.81 -0.67
C LYS A 67 3.15 -9.07 -1.81
N SER A 68 3.62 -9.50 -2.98
CA SER A 68 2.78 -9.61 -4.17
C SER A 68 1.63 -10.62 -3.97
N VAL A 69 1.91 -11.79 -3.36
CA VAL A 69 0.90 -12.85 -3.18
C VAL A 69 -0.05 -12.53 -2.01
N SER A 70 0.48 -12.12 -0.85
CA SER A 70 -0.34 -11.80 0.33
C SER A 70 -1.21 -10.55 0.11
N CYS A 71 -0.74 -9.58 -0.68
CA CYS A 71 -1.54 -8.40 -1.01
C CYS A 71 -2.66 -8.69 -2.00
N MET A 72 -2.53 -9.65 -2.91
CA MET A 72 -3.63 -10.03 -3.81
C MET A 72 -4.84 -10.60 -3.05
N SER A 73 -4.61 -11.22 -1.88
CA SER A 73 -5.68 -11.64 -0.97
C SER A 73 -6.25 -10.52 -0.09
N CYS A 74 -5.63 -9.34 -0.03
CA CYS A 74 -6.05 -8.25 0.85
C CYS A 74 -7.37 -7.61 0.39
N ASP A 75 -8.33 -7.44 1.30
CA ASP A 75 -9.63 -6.81 0.99
C ASP A 75 -9.49 -5.40 0.45
N PHE A 76 -8.49 -4.65 0.94
CA PHE A 76 -8.24 -3.31 0.44
C PHE A 76 -7.72 -3.34 -1.00
N PHE A 77 -6.85 -4.29 -1.35
CA PHE A 77 -6.39 -4.46 -2.73
C PHE A 77 -7.56 -4.78 -3.66
N LYS A 78 -8.42 -5.74 -3.28
CA LYS A 78 -9.61 -6.12 -4.04
C LYS A 78 -10.55 -4.93 -4.23
N LYS A 79 -10.82 -4.19 -3.14
CA LYS A 79 -11.61 -2.96 -3.18
C LYS A 79 -11.02 -1.91 -4.12
N VAL A 80 -9.70 -1.69 -4.07
CA VAL A 80 -9.07 -0.74 -4.97
C VAL A 80 -9.19 -1.18 -6.43
N LYS A 81 -8.95 -2.45 -6.71
CA LYS A 81 -9.07 -3.01 -8.07
C LYS A 81 -10.50 -2.86 -8.61
N GLU A 82 -11.50 -3.11 -7.79
CA GLU A 82 -12.91 -2.92 -8.13
C GLU A 82 -13.26 -1.44 -8.38
N GLU A 83 -12.80 -0.54 -7.50
CA GLU A 83 -13.07 0.90 -7.61
C GLU A 83 -12.33 1.61 -8.77
N GLU A 84 -11.20 1.07 -9.24
CA GLU A 84 -10.45 1.62 -10.37
C GLU A 84 -10.82 0.97 -11.71
N GLY A 85 -11.26 -0.29 -11.71
CA GLY A 85 -11.59 -1.03 -12.91
C GLY A 85 -10.47 -1.00 -13.96
N ALA A 86 -10.79 -0.53 -15.17
CA ALA A 86 -9.83 -0.43 -16.28
C ALA A 86 -8.68 0.57 -16.05
N LYS A 87 -8.82 1.50 -15.09
CA LYS A 87 -7.79 2.51 -14.77
C LYS A 87 -6.85 2.06 -13.63
N PHE A 88 -6.97 0.80 -13.19
CA PHE A 88 -6.18 0.27 -12.10
C PHE A 88 -4.68 0.23 -12.43
N ASN A 89 -3.88 0.81 -11.54
CA ASN A 89 -2.42 0.78 -11.59
C ASN A 89 -1.89 -0.13 -10.48
N LEU A 90 -1.15 -1.18 -10.87
CA LEU A 90 -0.56 -2.13 -9.93
C LEU A 90 0.76 -1.63 -9.33
N LEU A 91 1.58 -0.92 -10.12
CA LEU A 91 2.97 -0.60 -9.82
C LEU A 91 3.16 0.89 -9.49
N ASN A 92 4.19 1.17 -8.67
CA ASN A 92 4.68 2.54 -8.48
C ASN A 92 5.60 2.99 -9.63
N ALA A 93 5.82 4.30 -9.77
CA ALA A 93 6.74 4.86 -10.75
C ALA A 93 8.15 4.29 -10.57
N GLY A 94 8.72 3.72 -11.64
CA GLY A 94 10.07 3.13 -11.64
C GLY A 94 10.14 1.67 -11.17
N GLN A 95 9.06 1.06 -10.68
CA GLN A 95 9.05 -0.36 -10.37
C GLN A 95 8.87 -1.18 -11.66
N LYS A 96 9.93 -1.92 -12.03
CA LYS A 96 9.84 -2.95 -13.08
C LYS A 96 9.52 -4.29 -12.43
N TYR A 97 8.57 -5.02 -13.00
CA TYR A 97 8.31 -6.41 -12.64
C TYR A 97 9.50 -7.24 -13.12
N GLY A 98 10.45 -7.55 -12.24
CA GLY A 98 11.51 -8.50 -12.52
C GLY A 98 11.01 -9.90 -12.20
N PRO A 99 11.13 -10.91 -13.10
CA PRO A 99 10.90 -12.29 -12.71
C PRO A 99 11.83 -12.63 -11.54
N SER A 100 11.31 -13.37 -10.57
CA SER A 100 12.08 -13.80 -9.40
C SER A 100 13.36 -14.49 -9.87
N VAL A 101 14.52 -13.92 -9.55
CA VAL A 101 15.80 -14.59 -9.78
C VAL A 101 15.78 -15.85 -8.92
N LYS A 102 15.88 -17.01 -9.57
CA LYS A 102 15.96 -18.33 -8.93
C LYS A 102 17.25 -18.44 -8.13
#